data_AF-A0A7S4KKI9-F1
#
_entry.id   AF-A0A7S4KKI9-F1
#
_cell.length_a   1.000
_cell.length_b   1.000
_cell.length_c   1.000
_cell.angle_alpha   90.00
_cell.angle_beta   90.00
_cell.angle_gamma   90.00
#
_symmetry.space_group_name_H-M   'P 1'
#
loop_
_entity.id
_entity.type
_entity.pdbx_description
1 polymer ?
#
loop_
_entity_poly.entity_id
_entity_poly.type
_entity_poly.pdbx_seq_one_letter_code
_entity_poly.pdbx_strand_id
1 'polypeptide(L)'
;NYAVPYDQEVAIRTRNSFAMHLYSRLFDKIVEKMNDTLRGTNGLASLSVLDIGGFQFFEKNGFEQLCINYLNEKLQNIFVEMTLKDEQEQYYNEGLPFTPIRFFNNKIICDLLDGRRPPGLFCLLDDVVYTTFGENANHKFMERCTTNLINHPHFALAGTASFTIKHYTGYVTYDSDGFAEKNKDVLWNDFIEAGQLSENPFIRGMFPEDTIARPPKKRPTTSGFKTKTFGGRMVQSVCRKVPHYIHCVKPNDRRTKDIWDNDKCRLQVRYLGLSEYIELRKTGYAYRVEYSRFFSR
;
A
#
# COMPACT_ATOMS: atom_id res chain seq x y z
N ASN A 1 42.38 11.12 -3.68
CA ASN A 1 40.98 11.59 -3.51
C ASN A 1 40.60 12.44 -4.70
N TYR A 2 39.95 11.84 -5.70
CA TYR A 2 39.31 12.59 -6.78
C TYR A 2 37.96 13.07 -6.26
N ALA A 3 37.79 14.39 -6.07
CA ALA A 3 36.50 14.99 -5.79
C ALA A 3 35.90 15.43 -7.13
N VAL A 4 34.85 14.74 -7.58
CA VAL A 4 34.09 15.15 -8.76
C VAL A 4 32.93 16.01 -8.27
N PRO A 5 32.91 17.32 -8.57
CA PRO A 5 31.81 18.17 -8.16
C PRO A 5 30.52 17.72 -8.86
N TYR A 6 29.41 17.76 -8.14
CA TYR A 6 28.10 17.58 -8.74
C TYR A 6 27.77 18.74 -9.67
N ASP A 7 27.09 18.44 -10.77
CA ASP A 7 26.39 19.46 -11.53
C ASP A 7 25.22 20.05 -10.70
N GLN A 8 24.64 21.13 -11.22
CA GLN A 8 23.57 21.85 -10.53
C GLN A 8 22.35 20.96 -10.24
N GLU A 9 21.98 20.10 -11.18
CA GLU A 9 20.78 19.27 -11.08
C GLU A 9 20.95 18.17 -10.01
N VAL A 10 22.08 17.48 -10.06
CA VAL A 10 22.45 16.46 -9.07
C VAL A 10 22.59 17.09 -7.69
N ALA A 11 23.17 18.28 -7.57
CA ALA A 11 23.28 18.98 -6.29
C ALA A 11 21.90 19.32 -5.69
N ILE A 12 20.98 19.87 -6.50
CA ILE A 12 19.61 20.19 -6.06
C ILE A 12 18.86 18.93 -5.64
N ARG A 13 18.92 17.86 -6.45
CA ARG A 13 18.26 16.58 -6.16
C ARG A 13 18.79 15.97 -4.87
N THR A 14 20.09 15.98 -4.68
CA THR A 14 20.76 15.45 -3.50
C THR A 14 20.36 16.21 -2.23
N ARG A 15 20.37 17.55 -2.28
CA ARG A 15 19.89 18.41 -1.18
C ARG A 15 18.43 18.13 -0.83
N ASN A 16 17.55 18.06 -1.83
CA ASN A 16 16.11 17.81 -1.61
C ASN A 16 15.87 16.41 -1.00
N SER A 17 16.60 15.40 -1.48
CA SER A 17 16.56 14.06 -0.90
C SER A 17 17.01 14.06 0.56
N PHE A 18 18.10 14.75 0.90
CA PHE A 18 18.54 14.87 2.29
C PHE A 18 17.49 15.54 3.19
N ALA A 19 16.90 16.65 2.73
CA ALA A 19 15.84 17.34 3.47
C ALA A 19 14.61 16.44 3.73
N MET A 20 14.19 15.68 2.71
CA MET A 20 13.09 14.71 2.82
C MET A 20 13.41 13.63 3.86
N HIS A 21 14.60 13.04 3.83
CA HIS A 21 15.01 12.00 4.79
C HIS A 21 15.12 12.56 6.21
N LEU A 22 15.66 13.76 6.38
CA LEU A 22 15.75 14.41 7.69
C LEU A 22 14.37 14.66 8.28
N TYR A 23 13.43 15.15 7.47
CA TYR A 23 12.04 15.35 7.88
C TYR A 23 11.37 14.02 8.25
N SER A 24 11.56 12.98 7.44
CA SER A 24 11.03 11.64 7.69
C SER A 24 11.54 11.07 9.01
N ARG A 25 12.85 11.14 9.27
CA ARG A 25 13.47 10.68 10.54
C ARG A 25 12.97 11.47 11.75
N LEU A 26 12.78 12.78 11.60
CA LEU A 26 12.19 13.60 12.65
C LEU A 26 10.76 13.14 12.96
N PHE A 27 9.95 12.88 11.94
CA PHE A 27 8.60 12.34 12.11
C PHE A 27 8.62 10.98 12.82
N ASP A 28 9.53 10.08 12.43
CA ASP A 28 9.70 8.79 13.12
C ASP A 28 10.04 8.97 14.61
N LYS A 29 10.90 9.94 14.97
CA LYS A 29 11.20 10.25 16.39
C LYS A 29 9.98 10.79 17.15
N ILE A 30 9.13 11.56 16.51
CA ILE A 30 7.86 12.02 17.12
C ILE A 30 6.97 10.80 17.39
N VAL A 31 6.81 9.91 16.40
CA VAL A 31 6.00 8.69 16.53
C VAL A 31 6.56 7.75 17.60
N GLU A 32 7.87 7.52 17.65
CA GLU A 32 8.55 6.75 18.70
C GLU A 32 8.23 7.34 20.09
N LYS A 33 8.39 8.66 20.26
CA LYS A 33 8.11 9.32 21.53
C LYS A 33 6.65 9.21 21.96
N MET A 34 5.72 9.35 21.01
CA MET A 34 4.29 9.14 21.24
C MET A 34 4.02 7.70 21.68
N ASN A 35 4.58 6.72 20.98
CA ASN A 35 4.43 5.30 21.29
C ASN A 35 4.99 4.95 22.67
N ASP A 36 6.13 5.49 23.06
CA ASP A 36 6.72 5.23 24.39
C ASP A 36 5.89 5.87 25.50
N THR A 37 5.23 7.00 25.24
CA THR A 37 4.38 7.70 26.21
C THR A 37 3.00 7.04 26.35
N LEU A 38 2.46 6.54 25.24
CA LEU A 38 1.09 6.01 25.16
C LEU A 38 1.02 4.47 25.22
N ARG A 39 2.16 3.78 25.39
CA ARG A 39 2.21 2.32 25.39
C ARG A 39 1.32 1.74 26.49
N GLY A 40 0.30 0.99 26.09
CA GLY A 40 -0.55 0.27 27.03
C GLY A 40 0.16 -0.93 27.66
N THR A 41 -0.37 -1.43 28.77
CA THR A 41 0.05 -2.68 29.40
C THR A 41 -0.38 -3.89 28.56
N ASN A 42 0.52 -4.87 28.41
CA ASN A 42 0.21 -6.12 27.71
C ASN A 42 -0.95 -6.86 28.40
N GLY A 43 -1.84 -7.48 27.61
CA GLY A 43 -2.90 -8.37 28.11
C GLY A 43 -4.32 -7.78 28.14
N LEU A 44 -4.52 -6.52 27.75
CA LEU A 44 -5.85 -5.94 27.58
C LEU A 44 -6.40 -6.16 26.16
N ALA A 45 -7.72 -6.25 26.05
CA ALA A 45 -8.39 -6.20 24.75
C ALA A 45 -8.06 -4.88 24.04
N SER A 46 -7.59 -4.95 22.79
CA SER A 46 -7.19 -3.77 22.02
C SER A 46 -8.18 -3.47 20.90
N LEU A 47 -8.65 -2.23 20.83
CA LEU A 47 -9.30 -1.71 19.62
C LEU A 47 -8.23 -1.11 18.71
N SER A 48 -8.25 -1.47 17.42
CA SER A 48 -7.37 -0.89 16.41
C SER A 48 -8.19 -0.13 15.39
N VAL A 49 -7.76 1.10 15.09
CA VAL A 49 -8.35 1.93 14.03
C VAL A 49 -7.33 2.03 12.91
N LEU A 50 -7.77 1.73 11.69
CA LEU A 50 -6.98 1.91 10.48
C LEU A 50 -7.64 3.01 9.65
N ASP A 51 -6.94 4.12 9.48
CA ASP A 51 -7.31 5.20 8.57
C ASP A 51 -6.36 5.17 7.39
N ILE A 52 -6.91 5.00 6.19
CA ILE A 52 -6.16 4.89 4.95
C ILE A 52 -6.91 5.59 3.83
N GLY A 53 -6.15 6.26 2.97
CA GLY A 53 -6.71 6.85 1.76
C GLY A 53 -7.37 5.79 0.88
N GLY A 54 -8.58 6.08 0.40
CA GLY A 54 -9.27 5.24 -0.56
C GLY A 54 -8.53 5.16 -1.90
N PHE A 55 -9.09 4.33 -2.79
CA PHE A 55 -8.55 4.11 -4.12
C PHE A 55 -8.37 5.43 -4.91
N GLN A 56 -7.21 5.61 -5.54
CA GLN A 56 -6.84 6.83 -6.28
C GLN A 56 -6.87 6.60 -7.80
N PHE A 57 -7.59 7.46 -8.50
CA PHE A 57 -7.69 7.50 -9.96
C PHE A 57 -7.62 8.97 -10.41
N PHE A 58 -6.41 9.42 -10.75
CA PHE A 58 -6.16 10.77 -11.27
C PHE A 58 -5.86 10.74 -12.76
N GLU A 59 -5.80 11.92 -13.38
CA GLU A 59 -5.34 12.07 -14.77
C GLU A 59 -3.89 11.59 -14.95
N LYS A 60 -3.05 11.78 -13.93
CA LYS A 60 -1.67 11.29 -13.88
C LYS A 60 -1.45 10.51 -12.57
N ASN A 61 -1.11 9.22 -12.68
CA ASN A 61 -0.86 8.35 -11.53
C ASN A 61 0.59 7.91 -11.54
N GLY A 62 1.32 8.16 -10.45
CA GLY A 62 2.71 7.77 -10.28
C GLY A 62 2.90 6.58 -9.33
N PHE A 63 4.15 6.41 -8.89
CA PHE A 63 4.55 5.36 -7.94
C PHE A 63 3.80 5.44 -6.60
N GLU A 64 3.52 6.65 -6.11
CA GLU A 64 2.80 6.87 -4.86
C GLU A 64 1.34 6.39 -4.97
N GLN A 65 0.66 6.72 -6.08
CA GLN A 65 -0.69 6.21 -6.36
C GLN A 65 -0.68 4.69 -6.44
N LEU A 66 0.32 4.09 -7.10
CA LEU A 66 0.44 2.63 -7.16
C LEU A 66 0.56 2.01 -5.77
N CYS A 67 1.37 2.59 -4.88
CA CYS A 67 1.52 2.12 -3.50
C CYS A 67 0.19 2.19 -2.73
N ILE A 68 -0.55 3.30 -2.87
CA ILE A 68 -1.86 3.49 -2.22
C ILE A 68 -2.89 2.50 -2.76
N ASN A 69 -2.96 2.33 -4.09
CA ASN A 69 -3.89 1.41 -4.73
C ASN A 69 -3.57 -0.05 -4.40
N TYR A 70 -2.28 -0.41 -4.27
CA TYR A 70 -1.87 -1.72 -3.76
C TYR A 70 -2.38 -2.01 -2.35
N LEU A 71 -2.27 -1.03 -1.43
CA LEU A 71 -2.79 -1.22 -0.07
C LEU A 71 -4.32 -1.36 -0.06
N ASN A 72 -5.03 -0.61 -0.91
CA ASN A 72 -6.46 -0.78 -1.11
C ASN A 72 -6.81 -2.16 -1.68
N GLU A 73 -6.05 -2.69 -2.64
CA GLU A 73 -6.23 -4.06 -3.15
C GLU A 73 -6.07 -5.10 -2.02
N LYS A 74 -5.07 -4.93 -1.14
CA LYS A 74 -4.90 -5.84 0.02
C LYS A 74 -6.07 -5.76 0.99
N LEU A 75 -6.57 -4.56 1.28
CA LEU A 75 -7.74 -4.38 2.15
C LEU A 75 -9.00 -4.99 1.54
N GLN A 76 -9.22 -4.78 0.24
CA GLN A 76 -10.31 -5.41 -0.48
C GLN A 76 -10.20 -6.94 -0.44
N ASN A 77 -8.99 -7.48 -0.57
CA ASN A 77 -8.79 -8.92 -0.50
C ASN A 77 -9.13 -9.49 0.88
N ILE A 78 -8.74 -8.79 1.94
CA ILE A 78 -9.14 -9.16 3.32
C ILE A 78 -10.66 -9.10 3.46
N PHE A 79 -11.31 -8.05 2.96
CA PHE A 79 -12.76 -7.92 3.00
C PHE A 79 -13.46 -9.09 2.30
N VAL A 80 -13.02 -9.44 1.09
CA VAL A 80 -13.58 -10.56 0.32
C VAL A 80 -13.42 -11.89 1.07
N GLU A 81 -12.24 -12.18 1.62
CA GLU A 81 -12.01 -13.43 2.35
C GLU A 81 -12.77 -13.44 3.69
N MET A 82 -12.53 -12.47 4.58
CA MET A 82 -13.06 -12.47 5.95
C MET A 82 -14.55 -12.15 6.06
N THR A 83 -15.15 -11.55 5.03
CA THR A 83 -16.57 -11.18 5.04
C THR A 83 -17.36 -12.06 4.09
N LEU A 84 -17.06 -12.03 2.79
CA LEU A 84 -17.92 -12.68 1.79
C LEU A 84 -17.75 -14.20 1.76
N LYS A 85 -16.53 -14.69 1.87
CA LYS A 85 -16.22 -16.13 1.80
C LYS A 85 -16.55 -16.83 3.11
N ASP A 86 -16.06 -16.29 4.23
CA ASP A 86 -16.32 -16.83 5.56
C ASP A 86 -17.83 -16.90 5.88
N GLU A 87 -18.62 -15.91 5.43
CA GLU A 87 -20.08 -15.92 5.61
C GLU A 87 -20.76 -17.05 4.84
N GLN A 88 -20.36 -17.32 3.59
CA GLN A 88 -20.92 -18.42 2.82
C GLN A 88 -20.47 -19.78 3.33
N GLU A 89 -19.21 -19.90 3.79
CA GLU A 89 -18.70 -21.12 4.42
C GLU A 89 -19.45 -21.45 5.71
N GLN A 90 -19.80 -20.44 6.50
CA GLN A 90 -20.64 -20.62 7.69
C GLN A 90 -22.03 -21.16 7.32
N TYR A 91 -22.68 -20.63 6.29
CA TYR A 91 -23.99 -21.14 5.84
C TYR A 91 -23.92 -22.60 5.38
N TYR A 92 -22.85 -23.00 4.68
CA TYR A 92 -22.62 -24.41 4.34
C TYR A 92 -22.44 -25.28 5.58
N ASN A 93 -21.64 -24.83 6.55
CA ASN A 93 -21.35 -25.60 7.77
C ASN A 93 -22.57 -25.76 8.68
N GLU A 94 -23.46 -24.77 8.71
CA GLU A 94 -24.71 -24.83 9.47
C GLU A 94 -25.85 -25.55 8.71
N GLY A 95 -25.62 -25.94 7.45
CA GLY A 95 -26.63 -26.61 6.62
C GLY A 95 -27.81 -25.72 6.25
N LEU A 96 -27.60 -24.39 6.21
CA LEU A 96 -28.65 -23.43 5.90
C LEU A 96 -28.89 -23.36 4.39
N PRO A 97 -30.15 -23.28 3.94
CA PRO A 97 -30.43 -23.02 2.53
C PRO A 97 -30.07 -21.57 2.20
N PHE A 98 -29.16 -21.38 1.24
CA PHE A 98 -28.82 -20.05 0.72
C PHE A 98 -28.39 -20.14 -0.74
N THR A 99 -28.44 -19.01 -1.44
CA THR A 99 -27.94 -18.89 -2.82
C THR A 99 -26.52 -18.34 -2.78
N PRO A 100 -25.51 -19.07 -3.30
CA PRO A 100 -24.13 -18.60 -3.29
C PRO A 100 -23.97 -17.32 -4.12
N ILE A 101 -23.33 -16.31 -3.53
CA ILE A 101 -23.04 -15.05 -4.20
C ILE A 101 -21.67 -15.15 -4.85
N ARG A 102 -21.65 -14.91 -6.16
CA ARG A 102 -20.42 -14.82 -6.92
C ARG A 102 -19.76 -13.48 -6.64
N PHE A 103 -18.51 -13.52 -6.22
CA PHE A 103 -17.67 -12.34 -6.05
C PHE A 103 -16.34 -12.54 -6.79
N PHE A 104 -15.71 -11.43 -7.16
CA PHE A 104 -14.38 -11.46 -7.76
C PHE A 104 -13.31 -11.53 -6.67
N ASN A 105 -12.49 -12.58 -6.66
CA ASN A 105 -11.34 -12.66 -5.79
C ASN A 105 -10.17 -11.88 -6.39
N ASN A 106 -9.92 -10.68 -5.86
CA ASN A 106 -8.86 -9.79 -6.31
C ASN A 106 -7.44 -10.22 -5.88
N LYS A 107 -7.28 -11.40 -5.27
CA LYS A 107 -5.96 -11.98 -4.96
C LYS A 107 -5.04 -12.03 -6.18
N ILE A 108 -5.58 -12.31 -7.37
CA ILE A 108 -4.82 -12.30 -8.63
C ILE A 108 -4.14 -10.93 -8.90
N ILE A 109 -4.78 -9.82 -8.52
CA ILE A 109 -4.24 -8.46 -8.67
C ILE A 109 -3.20 -8.18 -7.59
N CYS A 110 -3.46 -8.64 -6.36
CA CYS A 110 -2.46 -8.59 -5.30
C CYS A 110 -1.17 -9.31 -5.72
N ASP A 111 -1.30 -10.54 -6.24
CA ASP A 111 -0.17 -11.37 -6.66
C ASP A 111 0.57 -10.78 -7.87
N LEU A 112 -0.13 -10.10 -8.79
CA LEU A 112 0.49 -9.29 -9.85
C LEU A 112 1.42 -8.20 -9.28
N LEU A 113 1.03 -7.58 -8.16
CA LEU A 113 1.77 -6.46 -7.56
C LEU A 113 2.91 -6.94 -6.66
N ASP A 114 2.64 -7.88 -5.76
CA ASP A 114 3.59 -8.29 -4.70
C ASP A 114 4.00 -9.77 -4.71
N GLY A 115 3.63 -10.50 -5.76
CA GLY A 115 4.04 -11.88 -5.99
C GLY A 115 5.56 -12.06 -5.93
N ARG A 116 5.99 -13.18 -5.35
CA ARG A 116 7.42 -13.56 -5.35
C ARG A 116 7.75 -14.53 -6.47
N ARG A 117 6.84 -15.45 -6.78
CA ARG A 117 6.97 -16.48 -7.82
C ARG A 117 5.58 -16.74 -8.42
N PRO A 118 5.27 -16.22 -9.62
CA PRO A 118 6.10 -15.33 -10.44
C PRO A 118 6.37 -13.96 -9.76
N PRO A 119 7.42 -13.23 -10.17
CA PRO A 119 7.74 -11.93 -9.59
C PRO A 119 6.70 -10.87 -9.98
N GLY A 120 6.11 -10.21 -8.99
CA GLY A 120 5.19 -9.10 -9.17
C GLY A 120 5.91 -7.77 -9.46
N LEU A 121 5.12 -6.75 -9.75
CA LEU A 121 5.58 -5.45 -10.22
C LEU A 121 6.59 -4.77 -9.26
N PHE A 122 6.37 -4.83 -7.95
CA PHE A 122 7.32 -4.29 -6.98
C PHE A 122 8.65 -5.05 -6.98
N CYS A 123 8.63 -6.38 -7.17
CA CYS A 123 9.85 -7.18 -7.23
C CYS A 123 10.67 -6.87 -8.48
N LEU A 124 10.00 -6.65 -9.62
CA LEU A 124 10.65 -6.21 -10.86
C LEU A 124 11.27 -4.81 -10.70
N LEU A 125 10.55 -3.88 -10.06
CA LEU A 125 11.07 -2.53 -9.81
C LEU A 125 12.26 -2.54 -8.85
N ASP A 126 12.19 -3.35 -7.79
CA ASP A 126 13.31 -3.54 -6.86
C ASP A 126 14.57 -4.05 -7.59
N ASP A 127 14.43 -5.06 -8.46
CA ASP A 127 15.56 -5.60 -9.24
C ASP A 127 16.20 -4.54 -10.14
N VAL A 128 15.39 -3.73 -10.81
CA VAL A 128 15.87 -2.65 -11.69
C VAL A 128 16.64 -1.59 -10.91
N VAL A 129 16.12 -1.16 -9.75
CA VAL A 129 16.78 -0.16 -8.89
C VAL A 129 18.16 -0.63 -8.40
N TYR A 130 18.35 -1.94 -8.18
CA TYR A 130 19.65 -2.49 -7.76
C TYR A 130 20.62 -2.74 -8.92
N THR A 131 20.11 -2.95 -10.14
CA THR A 131 20.93 -3.42 -11.27
C THR A 131 21.19 -2.34 -12.32
N THR A 132 20.47 -1.23 -12.26
CA THR A 132 20.48 -0.21 -13.31
C THR A 132 20.55 1.18 -12.70
N PHE A 133 21.47 2.00 -13.19
CA PHE A 133 21.69 3.36 -12.72
C PHE A 133 21.36 4.36 -13.82
N GLY A 134 20.87 5.55 -13.43
CA GLY A 134 20.57 6.65 -14.36
C GLY A 134 19.19 6.55 -15.02
N GLU A 135 18.96 7.43 -15.99
CA GLU A 135 17.66 7.68 -16.65
C GLU A 135 17.06 6.44 -17.33
N ASN A 136 17.90 5.46 -17.68
CA ASN A 136 17.46 4.21 -18.31
C ASN A 136 16.76 3.24 -17.35
N ALA A 137 16.74 3.50 -16.04
CA ALA A 137 16.12 2.61 -15.07
C ALA A 137 14.60 2.45 -15.34
N ASN A 138 13.87 3.54 -15.59
CA ASN A 138 12.43 3.47 -15.85
C ASN A 138 12.11 2.72 -17.15
N HIS A 139 12.89 2.94 -18.22
CA HIS A 139 12.74 2.19 -19.47
C HIS A 139 12.97 0.68 -19.27
N LYS A 140 14.02 0.30 -18.54
CA LYS A 140 14.31 -1.10 -18.26
C LYS A 140 13.26 -1.74 -17.35
N PHE A 141 12.66 -0.98 -16.44
CA PHE A 141 11.49 -1.42 -15.67
C PHE A 141 10.30 -1.75 -16.59
N MET A 142 9.99 -0.88 -17.56
CA MET A 142 8.93 -1.15 -18.54
C MET A 142 9.23 -2.36 -19.43
N GLU A 143 10.48 -2.56 -19.83
CA GLU A 143 10.93 -3.75 -20.55
C GLU A 143 10.70 -5.03 -19.72
N ARG A 144 11.10 -5.02 -18.44
CA ARG A 144 10.88 -6.15 -17.52
C ARG A 144 9.40 -6.44 -17.32
N CYS A 145 8.56 -5.42 -17.16
CA CYS A 145 7.12 -5.58 -17.08
C CYS A 145 6.55 -6.19 -18.36
N THR A 146 7.00 -5.73 -19.52
CA THR A 146 6.60 -6.29 -20.83
C THR A 146 6.96 -7.77 -20.94
N THR A 147 8.19 -8.16 -20.57
CA THR A 147 8.61 -9.57 -20.67
C THR A 147 7.86 -10.48 -19.70
N ASN A 148 7.60 -10.02 -18.47
CA ASN A 148 7.10 -10.89 -17.39
C ASN A 148 5.58 -10.84 -17.22
N LEU A 149 4.92 -9.72 -17.54
CA LEU A 149 3.54 -9.44 -17.15
C LEU A 149 2.59 -9.23 -18.33
N ILE A 150 3.05 -9.17 -19.59
CA ILE A 150 2.20 -8.84 -20.75
C ILE A 150 1.02 -9.80 -20.95
N ASN A 151 1.18 -11.07 -20.57
CA ASN A 151 0.14 -12.08 -20.68
C ASN A 151 -0.78 -12.13 -19.44
N HIS A 152 -0.52 -11.30 -18.43
CA HIS A 152 -1.33 -11.28 -17.21
C HIS A 152 -2.66 -10.54 -17.48
N PRO A 153 -3.83 -11.13 -17.12
CA PRO A 153 -5.14 -10.58 -17.50
C PRO A 153 -5.47 -9.21 -16.89
N HIS A 154 -4.72 -8.81 -15.86
CA HIS A 154 -4.87 -7.52 -15.18
C HIS A 154 -3.75 -6.51 -15.50
N PHE A 155 -2.87 -6.81 -16.46
CA PHE A 155 -1.80 -5.92 -16.87
C PHE A 155 -1.91 -5.63 -18.37
N ALA A 156 -1.75 -4.37 -18.76
CA ALA A 156 -1.67 -3.97 -20.16
C ALA A 156 -0.65 -2.83 -20.32
N LEU A 157 0.03 -2.79 -21.46
CA LEU A 157 0.86 -1.63 -21.81
C LEU A 157 -0.01 -0.46 -22.27
N ALA A 158 0.41 0.75 -21.94
CA ALA A 158 -0.24 1.99 -22.35
C ALA A 158 0.80 2.92 -22.98
N GLY A 159 1.41 2.47 -24.08
CA GLY A 159 2.57 3.13 -24.69
C GLY A 159 3.88 2.61 -24.11
N THR A 160 4.97 3.33 -24.38
CA THR A 160 6.34 2.91 -24.04
C THR A 160 6.74 3.21 -22.60
N ALA A 161 6.15 4.23 -21.99
CA ALA A 161 6.48 4.70 -20.64
C ALA A 161 5.29 4.61 -19.67
N SER A 162 4.22 3.88 -20.01
CA SER A 162 3.08 3.72 -19.11
C SER A 162 2.46 2.34 -19.21
N PHE A 163 1.81 1.92 -18.13
CA PHE A 163 1.10 0.65 -18.05
C PHE A 163 -0.24 0.84 -17.34
N THR A 164 -1.20 0.00 -17.68
CA THR A 164 -2.52 -0.04 -17.05
C THR A 164 -2.63 -1.28 -16.19
N ILE A 165 -3.07 -1.10 -14.94
CA ILE A 165 -3.56 -2.20 -14.13
C ILE A 165 -5.08 -2.17 -14.13
N LYS A 166 -5.67 -3.32 -14.45
CA LYS A 166 -7.10 -3.55 -14.25
C LYS A 166 -7.33 -3.92 -12.79
N HIS A 167 -7.55 -2.92 -11.96
CA HIS A 167 -7.89 -3.09 -10.55
C HIS A 167 -9.31 -3.64 -10.36
N TYR A 168 -9.64 -4.07 -9.14
CA TYR A 168 -11.00 -4.53 -8.83
C TYR A 168 -12.06 -3.44 -9.07
N THR A 169 -11.66 -2.18 -8.90
CA THR A 169 -12.49 -0.98 -9.10
C THR A 169 -12.59 -0.51 -10.56
N GLY A 170 -11.68 -0.92 -11.45
CA GLY A 170 -11.56 -0.33 -12.77
C GLY A 170 -10.12 -0.23 -13.26
N TYR A 171 -9.91 0.49 -14.36
CA TYR A 171 -8.62 0.60 -15.02
C TYR A 171 -7.89 1.85 -14.53
N VAL A 172 -6.63 1.69 -14.11
CA VAL A 172 -5.75 2.83 -13.80
C VAL A 172 -4.47 2.72 -14.60
N THR A 173 -4.18 3.79 -15.34
CA THR A 173 -2.95 3.96 -16.08
C THR A 173 -1.93 4.70 -15.21
N TYR A 174 -0.75 4.12 -15.09
CA TYR A 174 0.38 4.66 -14.35
C TYR A 174 1.48 5.09 -15.32
N ASP A 175 1.97 6.30 -15.12
CA ASP A 175 3.17 6.81 -15.80
C ASP A 175 4.39 6.26 -15.07
N SER A 176 5.22 5.48 -15.76
CA SER A 176 6.41 4.86 -15.18
C SER A 176 7.56 5.84 -14.95
N ASP A 177 7.43 7.08 -15.41
CA ASP A 177 8.44 8.11 -15.17
C ASP A 177 8.66 8.36 -13.68
N GLY A 178 9.93 8.42 -13.28
CA GLY A 178 10.33 8.60 -11.88
C GLY A 178 10.10 7.39 -10.95
N PHE A 179 9.62 6.25 -11.43
CA PHE A 179 9.34 5.07 -10.58
C PHE A 179 10.60 4.55 -9.88
N ALA A 180 11.70 4.40 -10.63
CA ALA A 180 12.95 3.88 -10.09
C ALA A 180 13.54 4.84 -9.05
N GLU A 181 13.50 6.14 -9.31
CA GLU A 181 13.96 7.19 -8.42
C GLU A 181 13.16 7.22 -7.13
N LYS A 182 11.82 7.17 -7.22
CA LYS A 182 10.92 7.17 -6.06
C LYS A 182 10.96 5.88 -5.26
N ASN A 183 11.27 4.76 -5.92
CA ASN A 183 11.46 3.48 -5.24
C ASN A 183 12.83 3.39 -4.54
N LYS A 184 13.82 4.16 -5.01
CA LYS A 184 15.16 4.23 -4.42
C LYS A 184 15.12 5.04 -3.12
N ASP A 185 14.97 4.32 -2.03
CA ASP A 185 14.90 4.86 -0.67
C ASP A 185 16.26 4.75 0.04
N VAL A 186 17.26 5.43 -0.52
CA VAL A 186 18.65 5.36 -0.05
C VAL A 186 19.16 6.75 0.29
N LEU A 187 19.50 6.95 1.56
CA LEU A 187 20.31 8.07 2.00
C LEU A 187 21.80 7.71 1.84
N TRP A 188 22.57 8.63 1.25
CA TRP A 188 24.02 8.44 1.09
C TRP A 188 24.75 8.42 2.43
N ASN A 189 25.78 7.57 2.55
CA ASN A 189 26.57 7.42 3.77
C ASN A 189 27.18 8.75 4.24
N ASP A 190 27.67 9.60 3.33
CA ASP A 190 28.24 10.90 3.68
C ASP A 190 27.26 11.78 4.49
N PHE A 191 25.96 11.74 4.20
CA PHE A 191 24.95 12.46 4.97
C PHE A 191 24.63 11.78 6.31
N ILE A 192 24.67 10.46 6.35
CA ILE A 192 24.50 9.70 7.59
C ILE A 192 25.66 10.02 8.55
N GLU A 193 26.90 9.95 8.06
CA GLU A 193 28.11 10.29 8.80
C GLU A 193 28.10 11.74 9.26
N ALA A 194 27.69 12.68 8.40
CA ALA A 194 27.54 14.08 8.78
C ALA A 194 26.52 14.26 9.94
N GLY A 195 25.40 13.54 9.90
CA GLY A 195 24.42 13.52 10.99
C GLY A 195 24.98 12.94 12.30
N GLN A 196 25.81 11.90 12.20
CA GLN A 196 26.47 11.24 13.33
C GLN A 196 27.58 12.10 13.97
N LEU A 197 28.20 12.99 13.20
CA LEU A 197 29.18 13.97 13.68
C LEU A 197 28.53 15.21 14.32
N SER A 198 27.19 15.32 14.31
CA SER A 198 26.50 16.45 14.92
C SER A 198 26.80 16.56 16.42
N GLU A 199 27.08 17.76 16.90
CA GLU A 199 27.24 18.02 18.35
C GLU A 199 25.92 17.85 19.12
N ASN A 200 24.78 17.94 18.41
CA ASN A 200 23.46 17.77 19.02
C ASN A 200 23.13 16.26 19.17
N PRO A 201 22.94 15.75 20.41
CA PRO A 201 22.61 14.34 20.64
C PRO A 201 21.29 13.91 19.99
N PHE A 202 20.31 14.81 19.88
CA PHE A 202 19.04 14.54 19.22
C PHE A 202 19.24 14.27 17.72
N ILE A 203 20.06 15.10 17.06
CA ILE A 203 20.38 14.91 15.64
C ILE A 203 21.14 13.59 15.46
N ARG A 204 22.16 13.31 16.27
CA ARG A 204 22.87 12.02 16.22
C ARG A 204 21.93 10.82 16.41
N GLY A 205 20.98 10.93 17.32
CA GLY A 205 19.97 9.89 17.58
C GLY A 205 19.03 9.61 16.41
N MET A 206 18.95 10.50 15.41
CA MET A 206 18.22 10.25 14.15
C MET A 206 19.02 9.42 13.15
N PHE A 207 20.33 9.18 13.35
CA PHE A 207 21.22 8.44 12.44
C PHE A 207 21.83 7.20 13.09
N PRO A 208 21.04 6.14 13.36
CA PRO A 208 21.48 4.95 14.08
C PRO A 208 22.29 3.96 13.23
N GLU A 209 22.46 4.22 11.92
CA GLU A 209 23.11 3.28 11.01
C GLU A 209 24.60 3.07 11.33
N ASP A 210 25.09 1.83 11.18
CA ASP A 210 26.52 1.56 11.26
C ASP A 210 27.17 1.78 9.89
N THR A 211 27.82 2.93 9.73
CA THR A 211 28.56 3.33 8.52
C THR A 211 29.99 2.80 8.50
N ILE A 212 30.50 2.29 9.63
CA ILE A 212 31.88 1.82 9.80
C ILE A 212 32.01 0.33 9.46
N ALA A 213 30.92 -0.44 9.59
CA ALA A 213 30.91 -1.85 9.20
C ALA A 213 31.07 -2.07 7.68
N ARG A 214 32.05 -2.91 7.28
CA ARG A 214 32.24 -3.49 5.94
C ARG A 214 30.94 -4.11 5.38
N PRO A 215 30.81 -4.20 4.03
CA PRO A 215 29.63 -3.77 3.28
C PRO A 215 28.32 -4.30 3.87
N PRO A 216 27.22 -3.53 3.74
CA PRO A 216 25.95 -3.88 4.36
C PRO A 216 25.56 -5.32 3.97
N LYS A 217 25.42 -6.19 4.97
CA LYS A 217 25.05 -7.61 4.78
C LYS A 217 23.69 -7.79 4.08
N LYS A 218 22.91 -6.72 3.94
CA LYS A 218 21.58 -6.70 3.33
C LYS A 218 21.50 -5.52 2.36
N ARG A 219 20.84 -5.74 1.21
CA ARG A 219 20.53 -4.67 0.26
C ARG A 219 19.71 -3.59 0.98
N PRO A 220 19.93 -2.29 0.68
CA PRO A 220 19.10 -1.21 1.20
C PRO A 220 17.63 -1.50 0.92
N THR A 221 16.73 -1.19 1.84
CA THR A 221 15.29 -1.34 1.56
C THR A 221 14.83 -0.30 0.54
N THR A 222 13.88 -0.66 -0.31
CA THR A 222 13.20 0.27 -1.24
C THR A 222 11.86 0.73 -0.67
N SER A 223 11.32 1.83 -1.19
CA SER A 223 9.97 2.29 -0.85
C SER A 223 8.93 1.19 -1.10
N GLY A 224 9.03 0.49 -2.23
CA GLY A 224 8.14 -0.62 -2.58
C GLY A 224 8.28 -1.82 -1.64
N PHE A 225 9.49 -2.13 -1.16
CA PHE A 225 9.69 -3.13 -0.13
C PHE A 225 9.04 -2.73 1.21
N LYS A 226 9.17 -1.46 1.62
CA LYS A 226 8.52 -0.93 2.82
C LYS A 226 6.99 -1.00 2.69
N THR A 227 6.44 -0.60 1.54
CA THR A 227 5.00 -0.71 1.22
C THR A 227 4.49 -2.15 1.30
N LYS A 228 5.17 -3.11 0.67
CA LYS A 228 4.83 -4.54 0.76
C LYS A 228 4.87 -5.05 2.21
N THR A 229 5.89 -4.66 2.96
CA THR A 229 6.05 -5.07 4.36
C THR A 229 4.94 -4.51 5.23
N PHE A 230 4.57 -3.23 5.04
CA PHE A 230 3.44 -2.60 5.70
C PHE A 230 2.13 -3.32 5.36
N GLY A 231 1.85 -3.57 4.07
CA GLY A 231 0.67 -4.29 3.62
C GLY A 231 0.56 -5.69 4.25
N GLY A 232 1.66 -6.45 4.32
CA GLY A 232 1.67 -7.76 4.98
C GLY A 232 1.41 -7.70 6.49
N ARG A 233 2.00 -6.72 7.20
CA ARG A 233 1.74 -6.51 8.64
C ARG A 233 0.30 -6.07 8.90
N MET A 234 -0.24 -5.22 8.03
CA MET A 234 -1.63 -4.77 8.09
C MET A 234 -2.58 -5.96 7.95
N VAL A 235 -2.40 -6.80 6.93
CA VAL A 235 -3.17 -8.05 6.74
C VAL A 235 -3.14 -8.91 8.01
N GLN A 236 -1.93 -9.19 8.54
CA GLN A 236 -1.77 -10.00 9.75
C GLN A 236 -2.48 -9.40 10.98
N SER A 237 -2.47 -8.07 11.11
CA SER A 237 -3.12 -7.37 12.24
C SER A 237 -4.65 -7.40 12.15
N VAL A 238 -5.21 -7.28 10.94
CA VAL A 238 -6.66 -7.31 10.70
C VAL A 238 -7.21 -8.72 10.86
N CYS A 239 -6.55 -9.74 10.27
CA CYS A 239 -7.01 -11.14 10.35
C CYS A 239 -7.01 -11.73 11.77
N ARG A 240 -6.40 -11.06 12.75
CA ARG A 240 -6.40 -11.46 14.17
C ARG A 240 -7.49 -10.80 15.00
N LYS A 241 -8.32 -9.95 14.38
CA LYS A 241 -9.35 -9.16 15.05
C LYS A 241 -10.70 -9.34 14.35
N VAL A 242 -11.77 -8.91 15.03
CA VAL A 242 -13.08 -8.78 14.40
C VAL A 242 -13.11 -7.45 13.64
N PRO A 243 -13.19 -7.44 12.30
CA PRO A 243 -13.13 -6.21 11.53
C PRO A 243 -14.49 -5.49 11.53
N HIS A 244 -14.44 -4.16 11.59
CA HIS A 244 -15.58 -3.28 11.35
C HIS A 244 -15.21 -2.30 10.25
N TYR A 245 -16.03 -2.22 9.20
CA TYR A 245 -15.75 -1.42 8.02
C TYR A 245 -16.58 -0.13 8.02
N ILE A 246 -15.92 1.01 7.80
CA ILE A 246 -16.57 2.32 7.62
C ILE A 246 -16.20 2.81 6.22
N HIS A 247 -17.19 2.87 5.33
CA HIS A 247 -16.99 3.37 3.97
C HIS A 247 -17.44 4.83 3.87
N CYS A 248 -16.48 5.72 3.60
CA CYS A 248 -16.74 7.14 3.44
C CYS A 248 -17.00 7.49 1.97
N VAL A 249 -18.10 8.18 1.68
CA VAL A 249 -18.47 8.62 0.32
C VAL A 249 -18.32 10.15 0.24
N LYS A 250 -17.56 10.62 -0.75
CA LYS A 250 -17.39 12.04 -1.05
C LYS A 250 -18.53 12.53 -1.95
N PRO A 251 -19.46 13.38 -1.47
CA PRO A 251 -20.67 13.73 -2.23
C PRO A 251 -20.41 14.68 -3.40
N ASN A 252 -19.35 15.48 -3.35
CA ASN A 252 -18.94 16.41 -4.41
C ASN A 252 -17.47 16.82 -4.27
N ASP A 253 -16.85 17.31 -5.35
CA ASP A 253 -15.46 17.81 -5.31
C ASP A 253 -15.32 19.26 -4.84
N ARG A 254 -16.44 20.00 -4.78
CA ARG A 254 -16.47 21.41 -4.36
C ARG A 254 -16.26 21.59 -2.85
N ARG A 255 -16.29 20.49 -2.08
CA ARG A 255 -16.15 20.47 -0.62
C ARG A 255 -17.21 21.33 0.08
N THR A 256 -18.39 21.39 -0.52
CA THR A 256 -19.53 22.15 0.00
C THR A 256 -20.61 21.20 0.49
N LYS A 257 -21.26 21.55 1.61
CA LYS A 257 -22.44 20.83 2.08
C LYS A 257 -23.58 20.93 1.04
N ASP A 258 -24.55 20.00 1.14
CA ASP A 258 -25.81 20.02 0.40
C ASP A 258 -25.70 19.91 -1.14
N ILE A 259 -24.52 19.56 -1.67
CA ILE A 259 -24.33 19.24 -3.09
C ILE A 259 -24.09 17.74 -3.25
N TRP A 260 -24.92 17.10 -4.07
CA TRP A 260 -24.87 15.68 -4.35
C TRP A 260 -24.61 15.42 -5.84
N ASP A 261 -23.46 14.82 -6.13
CA ASP A 261 -23.12 14.32 -7.46
C ASP A 261 -23.49 12.84 -7.56
N ASN A 262 -24.59 12.55 -8.26
CA ASN A 262 -25.12 11.20 -8.43
C ASN A 262 -24.13 10.26 -9.10
N ASP A 263 -23.47 10.69 -10.17
CA ASP A 263 -22.55 9.84 -10.93
C ASP A 263 -21.30 9.52 -10.12
N LYS A 264 -20.76 10.52 -9.42
CA LYS A 264 -19.61 10.35 -8.53
C LYS A 264 -19.94 9.43 -7.34
N CYS A 265 -21.09 9.61 -6.70
CA CYS A 265 -21.50 8.77 -5.58
C CYS A 265 -21.79 7.33 -6.03
N ARG A 266 -22.45 7.16 -7.18
CA ARG A 266 -22.71 5.84 -7.77
C ARG A 266 -21.42 5.11 -8.13
N LEU A 267 -20.45 5.82 -8.68
CA LEU A 267 -19.12 5.26 -8.97
C LEU A 267 -18.43 4.79 -7.68
N GLN A 268 -18.46 5.61 -6.63
CA GLN A 268 -17.94 5.26 -5.29
C GLN A 268 -18.58 4.01 -4.72
N VAL A 269 -19.91 3.92 -4.72
CA VAL A 269 -20.63 2.75 -4.22
C VAL A 269 -20.23 1.47 -4.96
N ARG A 270 -20.05 1.56 -6.28
CA ARG A 270 -19.61 0.41 -7.10
C ARG A 270 -18.20 -0.03 -6.73
N TYR A 271 -17.24 0.90 -6.66
CA TYR A 271 -15.86 0.51 -6.41
C TYR A 271 -15.54 0.19 -4.95
N LEU A 272 -16.35 0.65 -4.00
CA LEU A 272 -16.23 0.25 -2.60
C LEU A 272 -16.79 -1.17 -2.36
N GLY A 273 -17.33 -1.84 -3.40
CA GLY A 273 -17.92 -3.17 -3.30
C GLY A 273 -19.19 -3.22 -2.44
N LEU A 274 -19.86 -2.07 -2.27
CA LEU A 274 -21.00 -1.96 -1.37
C LEU A 274 -22.24 -2.66 -1.92
N SER A 275 -22.40 -2.72 -3.24
CA SER A 275 -23.55 -3.37 -3.88
C SER A 275 -23.59 -4.86 -3.58
N GLU A 276 -22.46 -5.54 -3.78
CA GLU A 276 -22.28 -6.98 -3.54
C GLU A 276 -22.46 -7.31 -2.05
N TYR A 277 -21.93 -6.45 -1.18
CA TYR A 277 -22.11 -6.60 0.26
C TYR A 277 -23.58 -6.47 0.69
N ILE A 278 -24.29 -5.45 0.17
CA ILE A 278 -25.71 -5.25 0.46
C ILE A 278 -26.53 -6.45 -0.05
N GLU A 279 -26.21 -6.97 -1.22
CA GLU A 279 -26.88 -8.15 -1.78
C GLU A 279 -26.70 -9.38 -0.88
N LEU A 280 -25.48 -9.64 -0.39
CA LEU A 280 -25.20 -10.70 0.58
C LEU A 280 -26.02 -10.56 1.86
N ARG A 281 -26.10 -9.34 2.41
CA ARG A 281 -26.86 -9.10 3.64
C ARG A 281 -28.38 -9.17 3.44
N LYS A 282 -28.88 -8.92 2.22
CA LYS A 282 -30.30 -8.99 1.89
C LYS A 282 -30.79 -10.42 1.66
N THR A 283 -29.99 -11.25 0.99
CA THR A 283 -30.36 -12.62 0.63
C THR A 283 -29.94 -13.63 1.70
N GLY A 284 -28.96 -13.28 2.54
CA GLY A 284 -28.47 -14.10 3.63
C GLY A 284 -29.19 -13.90 4.96
N TYR A 285 -28.65 -14.53 6.00
CA TYR A 285 -29.17 -14.50 7.36
C TYR A 285 -28.53 -13.35 8.16
N ALA A 286 -29.14 -12.17 8.07
CA ALA A 286 -28.56 -10.94 8.64
C ALA A 286 -28.45 -10.94 10.18
N TYR A 287 -29.32 -11.68 10.88
CA TYR A 287 -29.35 -11.76 12.33
C TYR A 287 -28.74 -13.07 12.81
N ARG A 288 -27.64 -12.98 13.57
CA ARG A 288 -26.89 -14.13 14.09
C ARG A 288 -26.82 -14.04 15.60
N VAL A 289 -27.52 -14.95 16.28
CA VAL A 289 -27.50 -15.02 17.74
C VAL A 289 -27.48 -16.48 18.16
N GLU A 290 -26.55 -16.82 19.05
CA GLU A 290 -26.51 -18.15 19.66
C GLU A 290 -27.84 -18.46 20.36
N TYR A 291 -28.24 -19.73 20.31
CA TYR A 291 -29.52 -20.18 20.86
C TYR A 291 -29.74 -19.71 22.31
N SER A 292 -28.74 -19.81 23.18
CA SER A 292 -28.79 -19.37 24.58
C SER A 292 -29.14 -17.88 24.73
N ARG A 293 -28.56 -17.05 23.87
CA ARG A 293 -28.79 -15.60 23.84
C ARG A 293 -30.10 -15.22 23.15
N PHE A 294 -30.58 -16.03 22.21
CA PHE A 294 -31.89 -15.85 21.60
C PHE A 294 -33.00 -16.23 22.59
N PHE A 295 -32.85 -17.34 23.29
CA PHE A 295 -33.83 -17.85 24.27
C PHE A 295 -34.01 -16.93 25.49
N SER A 296 -33.00 -16.13 25.84
CA SER A 296 -33.04 -15.17 26.96
C SER A 296 -33.62 -13.81 26.60
N ARG A 297 -34.08 -13.61 25.35
CA ARG A 297 -34.79 -12.41 24.88
C ARG A 297 -36.30 -12.61 24.91
#